data_AF-A0A1I4E2V1-F1
#
_entry.id   AF-A0A1I4E2V1-F1
#
_cell.length_a   1.000
_cell.length_b   1.000
_cell.length_c   1.000
_cell.angle_alpha   90.00
_cell.angle_beta   90.00
_cell.angle_gamma   90.00
#
_symmetry.space_group_name_H-M   'P 1'
#
loop_
_entity.id
_entity.type
_entity.pdbx_description
1 polymer ?
#
loop_
_entity_poly.entity_id
_entity_poly.type
_entity_poly.pdbx_seq_one_letter_code
_entity_poly.pdbx_strand_id
1 'polypeptide(L)'
;MLNRDLRKVAFVIFKPDVLQQNLEQSVWAFFERRQIRLLAQKVDFITRDKRKQLYIDFHVSSKTNWDLGTEFYELGPALFLIVYGDFPSTYNSLGEYISSELKGSFVPEEAKSGTVRGDFNSINPVFNLIHSSDNTNKALREIQIFFTRDELFSLIRDMRLKKLDLSFKDELQPKEYNFYSLFYKVKLELLKSVKIDGTLDEQHHDYLKTSLEALERITSRKEKRQKLLHLLTEEHQKYTQAGEYPRSLLRELSEYWRFPQLNYEKLFEQLYKGGVTLNSWERYLLKSTMFYITFKLE
;
A
#
# COMPACT_ATOMS: atom_id res chain seq x y z
N MET A 1 20.90 30.30 9.13
CA MET A 1 20.72 30.04 7.68
C MET A 1 20.84 28.55 7.44
N LEU A 2 20.00 27.95 6.58
CA LEU A 2 20.24 26.59 6.12
C LEU A 2 21.63 26.52 5.47
N ASN A 3 22.43 25.52 5.84
CA ASN A 3 23.65 25.21 5.11
C ASN A 3 23.24 24.76 3.69
N ARG A 4 23.88 25.28 2.64
CA ARG A 4 23.57 24.98 1.22
C ARG A 4 24.00 23.56 0.79
N ASP A 5 24.24 22.66 1.74
CA ASP A 5 24.63 21.29 1.47
C ASP A 5 23.43 20.47 0.97
N LEU A 6 23.35 20.30 -0.34
CA LEU A 6 22.27 19.56 -1.01
C LEU A 6 22.21 18.09 -0.59
N ARG A 7 23.30 17.52 -0.04
CA ARG A 7 23.27 16.14 0.48
C ARG A 7 22.32 15.98 1.65
N LYS A 8 22.02 17.08 2.36
CA LYS A 8 21.07 17.12 3.48
C LYS A 8 19.62 17.29 3.03
N VAL A 9 19.35 17.34 1.72
CA VAL A 9 18.00 17.44 1.17
C VAL A 9 17.58 16.09 0.60
N ALA A 10 16.33 15.70 0.83
CA ALA A 10 15.73 14.52 0.22
C ALA A 10 14.31 14.80 -0.25
N PHE A 11 13.86 13.98 -1.18
CA PHE A 11 12.47 13.95 -1.64
C PHE A 11 11.76 12.74 -1.05
N VAL A 12 10.57 12.96 -0.49
CA VAL A 12 9.73 11.92 0.10
C VAL A 12 8.31 12.08 -0.42
N ILE A 13 7.65 10.98 -0.73
CA ILE A 13 6.23 10.95 -1.05
C ILE A 13 5.55 10.14 0.04
N PHE A 14 4.58 10.75 0.72
CA PHE A 14 3.53 10.00 1.40
C PHE A 14 2.52 9.63 0.33
N LYS A 15 2.47 8.34 0.01
CA LYS A 15 1.65 7.80 -1.05
C LYS A 15 0.16 7.90 -0.69
N PRO A 16 -0.74 7.72 -1.67
CA PRO A 16 -2.17 7.84 -1.43
C PRO A 16 -2.70 7.00 -0.25
N ASP A 17 -2.12 5.82 0.00
CA ASP A 17 -2.50 4.95 1.13
C ASP A 17 -2.15 5.53 2.51
N VAL A 18 -1.15 6.42 2.62
CA VAL A 18 -0.89 7.14 3.89
C VAL A 18 -1.98 8.14 4.16
N LEU A 19 -2.41 8.87 3.12
CA LEU A 19 -3.45 9.89 3.23
C LEU A 19 -4.80 9.24 3.52
N GLN A 20 -5.12 8.20 2.76
CA GLN A 20 -6.37 7.45 2.87
C GLN A 20 -6.52 6.76 4.25
N GLN A 21 -5.41 6.34 4.88
CA GLN A 21 -5.41 5.72 6.21
C GLN A 21 -5.22 6.72 7.35
N ASN A 22 -5.16 8.03 7.07
CA ASN A 22 -4.91 9.07 8.06
C ASN A 22 -3.59 8.89 8.85
N LEU A 23 -2.56 8.37 8.17
CA LEU A 23 -1.26 8.07 8.76
C LEU A 23 -0.25 9.23 8.64
N GLU A 24 -0.60 10.32 7.94
CA GLU A 24 0.34 11.40 7.58
C GLU A 24 1.00 12.02 8.81
N GLN A 25 0.20 12.34 9.85
CA GLN A 25 0.71 12.94 11.06
C GLN A 25 1.64 11.99 11.83
N SER A 26 1.28 10.72 11.92
CA SER A 26 2.05 9.70 12.63
C SER A 26 3.36 9.38 11.91
N VAL A 27 3.32 9.23 10.58
CA VAL A 27 4.49 9.04 9.74
C VAL A 27 5.38 10.28 9.76
N TRP A 28 4.82 11.49 9.71
CA TRP A 28 5.61 12.71 9.85
C TRP A 28 6.29 12.82 11.22
N ALA A 29 5.58 12.53 12.31
CA ALA A 29 6.16 12.52 13.64
C ALA A 29 7.34 11.52 13.75
N PHE A 30 7.31 10.40 13.00
CA PHE A 30 8.43 9.47 12.91
C PHE A 30 9.68 10.12 12.30
N PHE A 31 9.53 10.97 11.29
CA PHE A 31 10.62 11.74 10.70
C PHE A 31 11.10 12.86 11.63
N GLU A 32 10.18 13.60 12.27
CA GLU A 32 10.52 14.70 13.19
C GLU A 32 11.35 14.23 14.38
N ARG A 33 11.02 13.07 14.97
CA ARG A 33 11.82 12.46 16.07
C ARG A 33 13.27 12.15 15.67
N ARG A 34 13.54 12.05 14.37
CA ARG A 34 14.88 11.85 13.79
C ARG A 34 15.53 13.15 13.32
N GLN A 35 15.00 14.29 13.77
CA GLN A 35 15.48 15.64 13.44
C GLN A 35 15.39 15.99 11.95
N ILE A 36 14.58 15.25 11.19
CA ILE A 36 14.27 15.57 9.80
C ILE A 36 13.18 16.65 9.81
N ARG A 37 13.38 17.70 9.02
CA ARG A 37 12.58 18.92 9.03
C ARG A 37 11.96 19.16 7.66
N LEU A 38 10.79 19.80 7.65
CA LEU A 38 10.08 20.11 6.41
C LEU A 38 10.59 21.41 5.79
N LEU A 39 10.95 21.37 4.51
CA LEU A 39 11.22 22.57 3.71
C LEU A 39 9.99 22.98 2.92
N ALA A 40 9.41 22.04 2.17
CA ALA A 40 8.22 22.27 1.37
C ALA A 40 7.34 21.04 1.36
N GLN A 41 6.05 21.28 1.14
CA GLN A 41 5.08 20.25 0.87
C GLN A 41 4.16 20.65 -0.27
N LYS A 42 3.55 19.65 -0.91
CA LYS A 42 2.53 19.81 -1.94
C LYS A 42 1.64 18.59 -1.97
N VAL A 43 0.33 18.78 -2.09
CA VAL A 43 -0.63 17.70 -2.33
C VAL A 43 -1.08 17.77 -3.78
N ASP A 44 -0.95 16.68 -4.50
CA ASP A 44 -1.34 16.58 -5.91
C ASP A 44 -1.45 15.10 -6.33
N PHE A 45 -2.10 14.83 -7.47
CA PHE A 45 -2.14 13.51 -8.06
C PHE A 45 -0.84 13.20 -8.83
N ILE A 46 -0.43 11.93 -8.82
CA ILE A 46 0.67 11.46 -9.67
C ILE A 46 0.09 10.94 -10.97
N THR A 47 0.24 11.71 -12.04
CA THR A 47 -0.17 11.27 -13.39
C THR A 47 0.70 10.11 -13.89
N ARG A 48 0.20 9.38 -14.89
CA ARG A 48 0.95 8.28 -15.53
C ARG A 48 2.33 8.71 -16.01
N ASP A 49 2.44 9.91 -16.57
CA ASP A 49 3.72 10.42 -17.08
C ASP A 49 4.67 10.86 -15.97
N LYS A 50 4.18 11.52 -14.90
CA LYS A 50 4.99 11.80 -13.71
C LYS A 50 5.49 10.51 -13.08
N ARG A 51 4.65 9.46 -13.01
CA ARG A 51 5.04 8.14 -12.50
C ARG A 51 6.12 7.46 -13.35
N LYS A 52 5.99 7.50 -14.69
CA LYS A 52 7.04 7.00 -15.60
C LYS A 52 8.37 7.70 -15.35
N GLN A 53 8.37 9.02 -15.18
CA GLN A 53 9.58 9.79 -14.88
C GLN A 53 10.15 9.46 -13.49
N LEU A 54 9.30 9.29 -12.48
CA LEU A 54 9.71 8.94 -11.11
C LEU A 54 10.47 7.61 -11.06
N TYR A 55 10.01 6.60 -11.79
CA TYR A 55 10.61 5.26 -11.81
C TYR A 55 11.42 4.97 -13.08
N ILE A 56 11.96 6.00 -13.74
CA ILE A 56 12.69 5.85 -15.01
C ILE A 56 13.91 4.92 -14.90
N ASP A 57 14.55 4.87 -13.73
CA ASP A 57 15.72 4.01 -13.48
C ASP A 57 15.35 2.58 -13.04
N PHE A 58 14.05 2.27 -12.92
CA PHE A 58 13.60 0.98 -12.42
C PHE A 58 13.30 0.05 -13.60
N HIS A 59 14.04 -1.06 -13.68
CA HIS A 59 13.70 -2.11 -14.63
C HIS A 59 12.42 -2.81 -14.19
N VAL A 60 11.37 -2.61 -14.98
CA VAL A 60 10.08 -3.27 -14.78
C VAL A 60 10.22 -4.73 -15.21
N SER A 61 10.26 -5.65 -14.24
CA SER A 61 10.33 -7.09 -14.50
C SER A 61 9.03 -7.65 -15.13
N SER A 62 7.89 -6.97 -14.96
CA SER A 62 6.63 -7.34 -15.63
C SER A 62 5.70 -6.15 -15.84
N LYS A 63 5.02 -6.12 -16.99
CA LYS A 63 4.03 -5.09 -17.34
C LYS A 63 2.91 -4.99 -16.29
N THR A 64 2.44 -6.11 -15.76
CA THR A 64 1.36 -6.17 -14.77
C THR A 64 1.73 -5.51 -13.44
N ASN A 65 2.98 -5.66 -12.96
CA ASN A 65 3.47 -4.96 -11.77
C ASN A 65 3.43 -3.43 -11.95
N TRP A 66 3.80 -2.98 -13.15
CA TRP A 66 3.82 -1.56 -13.48
C TRP A 66 2.43 -0.95 -13.58
N ASP A 67 1.50 -1.67 -14.20
CA ASP A 67 0.12 -1.23 -14.36
C ASP A 67 -0.59 -1.15 -13.01
N LEU A 68 -0.36 -2.13 -12.11
CA LEU A 68 -0.81 -2.04 -10.72
C LEU A 68 -0.29 -0.75 -10.06
N GLY A 69 1.02 -0.56 -10.02
CA GLY A 69 1.55 0.65 -9.40
C GLY A 69 1.02 1.96 -10.02
N THR A 70 0.57 1.95 -11.28
CA THR A 70 0.00 3.12 -11.97
C THR A 70 -1.44 3.37 -11.51
N GLU A 71 -2.30 2.36 -11.56
CA GLU A 71 -3.69 2.43 -11.10
C GLU A 71 -3.77 2.87 -9.62
N PHE A 72 -2.83 2.44 -8.78
CA PHE A 72 -2.77 2.83 -7.38
C PHE A 72 -2.67 4.34 -7.16
N TYR A 73 -1.83 5.03 -7.94
CA TYR A 73 -1.68 6.48 -7.82
C TYR A 73 -2.87 7.26 -8.39
N GLU A 74 -3.75 6.60 -9.15
CA GLU A 74 -5.01 7.18 -9.64
C GLU A 74 -6.12 7.13 -8.57
N LEU A 75 -5.96 6.35 -7.48
CA LEU A 75 -6.96 6.23 -6.41
C LEU A 75 -7.12 7.48 -5.55
N GLY A 76 -6.09 8.31 -5.47
CA GLY A 76 -6.09 9.49 -4.60
C GLY A 76 -4.82 10.33 -4.74
N PRO A 77 -4.83 11.54 -4.16
CA PRO A 77 -3.65 12.40 -4.16
C PRO A 77 -2.54 11.82 -3.29
N ALA A 78 -1.32 12.31 -3.49
CA ALA A 78 -0.18 12.03 -2.64
C ALA A 78 0.34 13.33 -2.04
N LEU A 79 1.03 13.23 -0.90
CA LEU A 79 1.70 14.37 -0.28
C LEU A 79 3.21 14.29 -0.58
N PHE A 80 3.68 15.24 -1.38
CA PHE A 80 5.08 15.40 -1.77
C PHE A 80 5.78 16.28 -0.75
N LEU A 81 6.94 15.83 -0.27
CA LEU A 81 7.71 16.50 0.76
C LEU A 81 9.15 16.72 0.26
N ILE A 82 9.63 17.95 0.44
CA ILE A 82 11.05 18.28 0.39
C ILE A 82 11.50 18.39 1.84
N VAL A 83 12.40 17.50 2.25
CA VAL A 83 12.87 17.42 3.64
C VAL A 83 14.35 17.77 3.75
N TYR A 84 14.74 18.24 4.93
CA TYR A 84 16.11 18.57 5.26
C TYR A 84 16.50 18.04 6.63
N GLY A 85 17.71 17.52 6.76
CA GLY A 85 18.19 16.97 8.03
C GLY A 85 19.64 16.52 7.96
N ASP A 86 20.24 16.37 9.14
CA ASP A 86 21.51 15.69 9.28
C ASP A 86 21.32 14.17 9.15
N PHE A 87 22.39 13.47 8.80
CA PHE A 87 22.40 12.02 8.63
C PHE A 87 23.72 11.43 9.13
N PRO A 88 23.75 10.16 9.54
CA PRO A 88 24.98 9.51 9.99
C PRO A 88 26.07 9.50 8.91
N SER A 89 27.33 9.61 9.29
CA SER A 89 28.47 9.66 8.36
C SER A 89 28.69 8.40 7.52
N THR A 90 28.01 7.30 7.85
CA THR A 90 27.99 6.06 7.06
C THR A 90 27.17 6.17 5.78
N TYR A 91 26.35 7.22 5.64
CA TYR A 91 25.56 7.51 4.44
C TYR A 91 26.13 8.72 3.71
N ASN A 92 25.94 8.78 2.39
CA ASN A 92 26.44 9.88 1.57
C ASN A 92 25.43 11.03 1.44
N SER A 93 24.16 10.77 1.74
CA SER A 93 23.07 11.76 1.68
C SER A 93 21.90 11.40 2.58
N LEU A 94 21.03 12.38 2.87
CA LEU A 94 19.78 12.18 3.58
C LEU A 94 18.84 11.21 2.83
N GLY A 95 18.80 11.29 1.49
CA GLY A 95 17.98 10.40 0.67
C GLY A 95 18.38 8.93 0.85
N GLU A 96 19.68 8.66 0.84
CA GLU A 96 20.23 7.33 1.08
C GLU A 96 19.90 6.84 2.50
N TYR A 97 20.10 7.68 3.51
CA TYR A 97 19.75 7.35 4.89
C TYR A 97 18.26 7.01 5.04
N ILE A 98 17.36 7.83 4.48
CA ILE A 98 15.92 7.57 4.52
C ILE A 98 15.60 6.26 3.79
N SER A 99 16.15 6.06 2.58
CA SER A 99 15.85 4.92 1.73
C SER A 99 16.29 3.60 2.36
N SER A 100 17.49 3.55 2.94
CA SER A 100 18.11 2.34 3.48
C SER A 100 17.63 2.01 4.90
N GLU A 101 17.53 3.02 5.78
CA GLU A 101 17.30 2.77 7.21
C GLU A 101 15.88 3.07 7.66
N LEU A 102 15.24 4.10 7.08
CA LEU A 102 13.98 4.60 7.62
C LEU A 102 12.76 4.09 6.86
N LYS A 103 12.89 3.84 5.55
CA LYS A 103 11.78 3.45 4.69
C LYS A 103 11.29 2.02 4.96
N GLY A 104 12.23 1.08 5.09
CA GLY A 104 11.94 -0.35 5.24
C GLY A 104 11.76 -1.09 3.92
N SER A 105 11.82 -2.43 3.97
CA SER A 105 11.69 -3.29 2.77
C SER A 105 10.38 -3.03 2.03
N PHE A 106 10.40 -3.18 0.70
CA PHE A 106 9.19 -3.08 -0.11
C PHE A 106 8.26 -4.30 0.07
N VAL A 107 8.83 -5.43 0.53
CA VAL A 107 8.09 -6.63 0.93
C VAL A 107 7.70 -6.47 2.40
N PRO A 108 6.38 -6.39 2.72
CA PRO A 108 5.92 -6.13 4.08
C PRO A 108 6.47 -7.09 5.13
N GLU A 109 6.64 -8.37 4.80
CA GLU A 109 7.17 -9.40 5.71
C GLU A 109 8.64 -9.19 6.08
N GLU A 110 9.39 -8.44 5.28
CA GLU A 110 10.79 -8.12 5.50
C GLU A 110 11.00 -6.71 6.06
N ALA A 111 9.93 -5.92 6.19
CA ALA A 111 9.99 -4.58 6.75
C ALA A 111 10.21 -4.67 8.27
N LYS A 112 11.41 -4.27 8.70
CA LYS A 112 11.85 -4.34 10.10
C LYS A 112 11.15 -3.30 10.96
N SER A 113 10.97 -3.62 12.25
CA SER A 113 10.59 -2.64 13.27
C SER A 113 11.59 -1.48 13.32
N GLY A 114 11.10 -0.28 13.59
CA GLY A 114 11.88 0.96 13.56
C GLY A 114 11.95 1.62 12.18
N THR A 115 11.28 1.03 11.17
CA THR A 115 11.12 1.60 9.81
C THR A 115 9.66 2.01 9.57
N VAL A 116 9.40 2.93 8.64
CA VAL A 116 8.04 3.39 8.31
C VAL A 116 7.16 2.21 7.87
N ARG A 117 7.62 1.38 6.92
CA ARG A 117 6.86 0.23 6.42
C ARG A 117 6.67 -0.88 7.45
N GLY A 118 7.58 -0.97 8.42
CA GLY A 118 7.47 -1.86 9.57
C GLY A 118 6.46 -1.36 10.58
N ASP A 119 6.70 -0.17 11.14
CA ASP A 119 5.93 0.35 12.29
C ASP A 119 4.50 0.75 11.92
N PHE A 120 4.26 1.18 10.68
CA PHE A 120 2.92 1.60 10.20
C PHE A 120 2.21 0.55 9.34
N ASN A 121 2.66 -0.71 9.38
CA ASN A 121 1.97 -1.83 8.75
C ASN A 121 1.66 -1.66 7.26
N SER A 122 2.71 -1.50 6.43
CA SER A 122 2.56 -1.67 4.98
C SER A 122 1.87 -3.00 4.65
N ILE A 123 0.96 -2.98 3.68
CA ILE A 123 0.02 -4.09 3.45
C ILE A 123 0.54 -5.04 2.38
N ASN A 124 1.05 -4.49 1.27
CA ASN A 124 1.59 -5.24 0.13
C ASN A 124 2.61 -4.35 -0.63
N PRO A 125 3.30 -4.86 -1.66
CA PRO A 125 4.27 -4.07 -2.44
C PRO A 125 3.75 -2.77 -3.08
N VAL A 126 2.44 -2.62 -3.25
CA VAL A 126 1.79 -1.42 -3.80
C VAL A 126 1.38 -0.46 -2.68
N PHE A 127 0.64 -0.96 -1.68
CA PHE A 127 0.24 -0.28 -0.45
C PHE A 127 1.37 -0.31 0.58
N ASN A 128 2.48 0.35 0.26
CA ASN A 128 3.70 0.38 1.07
C ASN A 128 4.07 1.77 1.58
N LEU A 129 3.07 2.65 1.72
CA LEU A 129 3.07 3.90 2.45
C LEU A 129 3.92 5.02 1.85
N ILE A 130 5.24 4.84 1.74
CA ILE A 130 6.12 5.93 1.32
C ILE A 130 7.05 5.55 0.18
N HIS A 131 7.44 6.58 -0.56
CA HIS A 131 8.59 6.60 -1.46
C HIS A 131 9.61 7.62 -0.96
N SER A 132 10.89 7.39 -1.24
CA SER A 132 11.96 8.35 -0.98
C SER A 132 13.01 8.26 -2.09
N SER A 133 13.62 9.39 -2.44
CA SER A 133 14.78 9.44 -3.31
C SER A 133 15.96 8.69 -2.69
N ASP A 134 16.72 7.92 -3.47
CA ASP A 134 17.83 7.10 -2.94
C ASP A 134 19.14 7.86 -2.73
N ASN A 135 19.30 9.04 -3.35
CA ASN A 135 20.49 9.86 -3.22
C ASN A 135 20.21 11.32 -3.63
N THR A 136 21.20 12.20 -3.47
CA THR A 136 21.11 13.63 -3.80
C THR A 136 20.68 13.88 -5.25
N ASN A 137 21.27 13.17 -6.23
CA ASN A 137 20.96 13.39 -7.65
C ASN A 137 19.51 13.01 -7.97
N LYS A 138 19.06 11.86 -7.45
CA LYS A 138 17.65 11.44 -7.57
C LYS A 138 16.72 12.42 -6.86
N ALA A 139 17.08 12.91 -5.67
CA ALA A 139 16.27 13.89 -4.94
C ALA A 139 16.05 15.15 -5.80
N LEU A 140 17.10 15.70 -6.40
CA LEU A 140 16.99 16.89 -7.25
C LEU A 140 16.12 16.64 -8.49
N ARG A 141 16.31 15.49 -9.17
CA ARG A 141 15.48 15.12 -10.33
C ARG A 141 14.02 14.95 -9.93
N GLU A 142 13.75 14.19 -8.87
CA GLU A 142 12.39 13.89 -8.43
C GLU A 142 11.66 15.15 -7.95
N ILE A 143 12.35 16.07 -7.25
CA ILE A 143 11.80 17.38 -6.90
C ILE A 143 11.35 18.14 -8.15
N GLN A 144 12.15 18.16 -9.22
CA GLN A 144 11.81 18.85 -10.47
C GLN A 144 10.61 18.23 -11.22
N ILE A 145 10.29 16.96 -10.98
CA ILE A 145 9.10 16.31 -11.55
C ILE A 145 7.81 16.84 -10.89
N PHE A 146 7.85 17.13 -9.58
CA PHE A 146 6.66 17.42 -8.78
C PHE A 146 6.49 18.90 -8.40
N PHE A 147 7.58 19.67 -8.38
CA PHE A 147 7.59 21.09 -8.06
C PHE A 147 7.99 21.93 -9.28
N THR A 148 7.19 22.95 -9.56
CA THR A 148 7.46 23.96 -10.57
C THR A 148 8.63 24.85 -10.15
N ARG A 149 9.24 25.55 -11.12
CA ARG A 149 10.32 26.50 -10.83
C ARG A 149 9.87 27.59 -9.86
N ASP A 150 8.66 28.10 -10.00
CA ASP A 150 8.13 29.17 -9.14
C ASP A 150 7.92 28.71 -7.70
N GLU A 151 7.42 27.49 -7.49
CA GLU A 151 7.31 26.88 -6.16
C GLU A 151 8.69 26.74 -5.50
N LEU A 152 9.70 26.33 -6.25
CA LEU A 152 11.08 26.20 -5.76
C LEU A 152 11.73 27.58 -5.49
N PHE A 153 11.49 28.58 -6.34
CA PHE A 153 11.96 29.95 -6.09
C PHE A 153 11.34 30.54 -4.83
N SER A 154 10.03 30.35 -4.61
CA SER A 154 9.37 30.79 -3.39
C SER A 154 9.97 30.10 -2.16
N LEU A 155 10.24 28.79 -2.24
CA LEU A 155 10.89 28.06 -1.16
C LEU A 155 12.27 28.64 -0.81
N ILE A 156 13.10 28.91 -1.82
CA ILE A 156 14.44 29.49 -1.63
C ILE A 156 14.36 30.91 -1.09
N ARG A 157 13.36 31.70 -1.48
CA ARG A 157 13.18 33.07 -0.96
C ARG A 157 12.77 33.05 0.51
N ASP A 158 11.87 32.16 0.88
CA ASP A 158 11.29 32.13 2.22
C ASP A 158 12.22 31.44 3.23
N MET A 159 13.02 30.44 2.83
CA MET A 159 14.10 29.77 3.60
C MET A 159 13.76 29.44 5.07
N ARG A 160 12.48 29.23 5.37
CA ARG A 160 11.97 28.94 6.71
C ARG A 160 11.49 27.50 6.76
N LEU A 161 11.79 26.84 7.88
CA LEU A 161 11.25 25.52 8.17
C LEU A 161 9.73 25.63 8.28
N LYS A 162 9.03 24.70 7.65
CA LYS A 162 7.57 24.62 7.70
C LYS A 162 7.14 23.59 8.74
N LYS A 163 5.91 23.75 9.24
CA LYS A 163 5.18 22.66 9.89
C LYS A 163 4.39 21.92 8.82
N LEU A 164 4.10 20.64 9.08
CA LEU A 164 3.18 19.88 8.25
C LEU A 164 1.82 20.57 8.27
N ASP A 165 1.30 20.90 7.09
CA ASP A 165 -0.02 21.48 6.92
C ASP A 165 -0.96 20.40 6.34
N LEU A 166 -2.01 20.06 7.10
CA LEU A 166 -3.01 19.06 6.73
C LEU A 166 -4.40 19.69 6.49
N SER A 167 -4.46 21.01 6.29
CA SER A 167 -5.71 21.74 6.08
C SER A 167 -6.47 21.37 4.80
N PHE A 168 -5.81 20.69 3.85
CA PHE A 168 -6.42 20.16 2.63
C PHE A 168 -7.40 18.99 2.87
N LYS A 169 -7.54 18.55 4.12
CA LYS A 169 -8.29 17.36 4.50
C LYS A 169 -9.71 17.72 4.91
N ASP A 170 -10.58 17.96 3.93
CA ASP A 170 -12.02 17.99 4.18
C ASP A 170 -12.53 16.54 4.32
N GLU A 171 -13.04 16.20 5.51
CA GLU A 171 -13.88 15.02 5.82
C GLU A 171 -13.43 13.62 5.33
N LEU A 172 -12.12 13.34 5.23
CA LEU A 172 -11.66 11.95 5.04
C LEU A 172 -11.87 11.13 6.33
N GLN A 173 -12.97 10.36 6.35
CA GLN A 173 -13.24 9.40 7.40
C GLN A 173 -12.12 8.35 7.45
N PRO A 174 -11.42 8.18 8.59
CA PRO A 174 -10.35 7.20 8.72
C PRO A 174 -10.88 5.81 8.39
N LYS A 175 -10.22 5.13 7.46
CA LYS A 175 -10.49 3.72 7.17
C LYS A 175 -9.21 2.94 7.28
N GLU A 176 -9.15 2.07 8.29
CA GLU A 176 -8.10 1.07 8.39
C GLU A 176 -8.31 0.04 7.27
N TYR A 177 -7.28 -0.16 6.44
CA TYR A 177 -7.34 -1.13 5.36
C TYR A 177 -6.71 -2.44 5.80
N ASN A 178 -7.56 -3.42 6.10
CA ASN A 178 -7.13 -4.77 6.44
C ASN A 178 -7.59 -5.74 5.34
N PHE A 179 -6.63 -6.28 4.59
CA PHE A 179 -6.90 -7.23 3.51
C PHE A 179 -7.64 -8.47 4.03
N TYR A 180 -7.24 -9.04 5.18
CA TYR A 180 -7.82 -10.29 5.68
C TYR A 180 -9.30 -10.09 6.03
N SER A 181 -9.62 -9.05 6.78
CA SER A 181 -11.00 -8.74 7.17
C SER A 181 -11.86 -8.43 5.93
N LEU A 182 -11.32 -7.67 4.96
CA LEU A 182 -12.01 -7.41 3.69
C LEU A 182 -12.25 -8.70 2.89
N PHE A 183 -11.23 -9.54 2.75
CA PHE A 183 -11.26 -10.76 1.97
C PHE A 183 -12.26 -11.78 2.53
N TYR A 184 -12.28 -11.96 3.85
CA TYR A 184 -13.26 -12.82 4.51
C TYR A 184 -14.67 -12.21 4.51
N LYS A 185 -14.81 -10.89 4.62
CA LYS A 185 -16.11 -10.21 4.43
C LYS A 185 -16.70 -10.53 3.06
N VAL A 186 -15.91 -10.40 1.98
CA VAL A 186 -16.36 -10.73 0.61
C VAL A 186 -16.90 -12.16 0.55
N LYS A 187 -16.18 -13.13 1.11
CA LYS A 187 -16.58 -14.54 1.09
C LYS A 187 -17.83 -14.81 1.93
N LEU A 188 -17.95 -14.19 3.10
CA LEU A 188 -19.14 -14.31 3.94
C LEU A 188 -20.39 -13.70 3.27
N GLU A 189 -20.26 -12.56 2.60
CA GLU A 189 -21.37 -11.95 1.86
C GLU A 189 -21.81 -12.81 0.66
N LEU A 190 -20.86 -13.42 -0.06
CA LEU A 190 -21.20 -14.39 -1.12
C LEU A 190 -22.00 -15.58 -0.57
N LEU A 191 -21.65 -16.12 0.60
CA LEU A 191 -22.42 -17.21 1.22
C LEU A 191 -23.84 -16.79 1.59
N LYS A 192 -24.05 -15.55 2.07
CA LYS A 192 -25.41 -15.04 2.38
C LYS A 192 -26.31 -14.94 1.16
N SER A 193 -25.73 -14.75 -0.03
CA SER A 193 -26.49 -14.66 -1.28
C SER A 193 -27.00 -16.02 -1.79
N VAL A 194 -26.50 -17.13 -1.22
CA VAL A 194 -27.01 -18.48 -1.47
C VAL A 194 -28.24 -18.70 -0.60
N LYS A 195 -29.34 -19.23 -1.16
CA LYS A 195 -30.40 -19.79 -0.32
C LYS A 195 -29.77 -20.92 0.49
N ILE A 196 -29.66 -20.75 1.81
CA ILE A 196 -29.05 -21.70 2.75
C ILE A 196 -29.73 -23.05 2.55
N ASP A 197 -29.05 -23.94 1.85
CA ASP A 197 -29.53 -25.29 1.60
C ASP A 197 -29.00 -26.15 2.75
N GLY A 198 -29.59 -25.97 3.94
CA GLY A 198 -29.26 -26.73 5.14
C GLY A 198 -27.85 -26.52 5.73
N THR A 199 -27.51 -27.42 6.65
CA THR A 199 -26.41 -27.38 7.63
C THR A 199 -25.00 -27.15 7.08
N LEU A 200 -24.76 -27.36 5.78
CA LEU A 200 -23.42 -27.25 5.18
C LEU A 200 -22.97 -25.79 5.00
N ASP A 201 -23.88 -24.90 4.61
CA ASP A 201 -23.54 -23.48 4.41
C ASP A 201 -23.32 -22.77 5.76
N GLU A 202 -24.04 -23.19 6.81
CA GLU A 202 -23.81 -22.73 8.19
C GLU A 202 -22.43 -23.16 8.70
N GLN A 203 -22.05 -24.43 8.49
CA GLN A 203 -20.71 -24.94 8.83
C GLN A 203 -19.60 -24.19 8.08
N HIS A 204 -19.80 -23.87 6.79
CA HIS A 204 -18.84 -23.09 6.03
C HIS A 204 -18.74 -21.64 6.51
N HIS A 205 -19.87 -21.02 6.82
CA HIS A 205 -19.89 -19.67 7.37
C HIS A 205 -19.13 -19.59 8.71
N ASP A 206 -19.35 -20.56 9.61
CA ASP A 206 -18.64 -20.63 10.90
C ASP A 206 -17.15 -20.95 10.73
N TYR A 207 -16.79 -21.80 9.76
CA TYR A 207 -15.40 -22.05 9.40
C TYR A 207 -14.71 -20.77 8.92
N LEU A 208 -15.35 -19.97 8.07
CA LEU A 208 -14.79 -18.69 7.59
C LEU A 208 -14.60 -17.68 8.73
N LYS A 209 -15.56 -17.58 9.65
CA LYS A 209 -15.43 -16.71 10.84
C LYS A 209 -14.27 -17.15 11.73
N THR A 210 -14.21 -18.44 12.07
CA THR A 210 -13.14 -19.00 12.90
C THR A 210 -11.77 -18.83 12.25
N SER A 211 -11.70 -18.95 10.92
CA SER A 211 -10.49 -18.73 10.13
C SER A 211 -9.99 -17.29 10.21
N LEU A 212 -10.91 -16.30 10.09
CA LEU A 212 -10.57 -14.89 10.26
C LEU A 212 -10.07 -14.61 11.67
N GLU A 213 -10.76 -15.09 12.70
CA GLU A 213 -10.31 -14.95 14.09
C GLU A 213 -8.91 -15.54 14.32
N ALA A 214 -8.64 -16.72 13.75
CA ALA A 214 -7.34 -17.36 13.84
C ALA A 214 -6.24 -16.52 13.17
N LEU A 215 -6.53 -15.89 12.03
CA LEU A 215 -5.60 -14.97 11.35
C LEU A 215 -5.38 -13.70 12.16
N GLU A 216 -6.42 -13.12 12.75
CA GLU A 216 -6.36 -11.90 13.55
C GLU A 216 -5.47 -12.06 14.80
N ARG A 217 -5.41 -13.26 15.37
CA ARG A 217 -4.51 -13.59 16.50
C ARG A 217 -3.03 -13.66 16.11
N ILE A 218 -2.69 -13.78 14.83
CA ILE A 218 -1.30 -13.85 14.36
C ILE A 218 -0.75 -12.44 14.13
N THR A 219 0.34 -12.12 14.82
CA THR A 219 1.06 -10.83 14.71
C THR A 219 2.15 -10.86 13.65
N SER A 220 2.86 -11.99 13.50
CA SER A 220 3.90 -12.16 12.48
C SER A 220 3.30 -12.16 11.08
N ARG A 221 3.69 -11.20 10.24
CA ARG A 221 3.18 -11.06 8.86
C ARG A 221 3.43 -12.31 8.02
N LYS A 222 4.63 -12.88 8.16
CA LYS A 222 5.05 -14.10 7.46
C LYS A 222 4.18 -15.29 7.87
N GLU A 223 3.99 -15.51 9.16
CA GLU A 223 3.14 -16.59 9.68
C GLU A 223 1.67 -16.39 9.28
N LYS A 224 1.18 -15.15 9.33
CA LYS A 224 -0.20 -14.81 8.97
C LYS A 224 -0.47 -15.11 7.50
N ARG A 225 0.45 -14.75 6.61
CA ARG A 225 0.39 -15.11 5.19
C ARG A 225 0.45 -16.64 5.01
N GLN A 226 1.37 -17.34 5.66
CA GLN A 226 1.46 -18.80 5.58
C GLN A 226 0.17 -19.48 6.05
N LYS A 227 -0.41 -19.02 7.16
CA LYS A 227 -1.69 -19.52 7.67
C LYS A 227 -2.82 -19.27 6.68
N LEU A 228 -2.88 -18.09 6.05
CA LEU A 228 -3.86 -17.81 5.00
C LEU A 228 -3.73 -18.82 3.84
N LEU A 229 -2.52 -19.03 3.29
CA LEU A 229 -2.33 -19.96 2.17
C LEU A 229 -2.75 -21.39 2.53
N HIS A 230 -2.48 -21.82 3.76
CA HIS A 230 -2.95 -23.09 4.28
C HIS A 230 -4.49 -23.16 4.36
N LEU A 231 -5.14 -22.14 4.93
CA LEU A 231 -6.61 -22.06 4.98
C LEU A 231 -7.24 -22.06 3.57
N LEU A 232 -6.66 -21.33 2.61
CA LEU A 232 -7.14 -21.33 1.23
C LEU A 232 -7.02 -22.72 0.57
N THR A 233 -6.01 -23.50 0.93
CA THR A 233 -5.89 -24.89 0.49
C THR A 233 -6.99 -25.78 1.05
N GLU A 234 -7.32 -25.66 2.33
CA GLU A 234 -8.42 -26.39 2.97
C GLU A 234 -9.78 -25.99 2.39
N GLU A 235 -9.99 -24.69 2.18
CA GLU A 235 -11.19 -24.15 1.55
C GLU A 235 -11.36 -24.68 0.13
N HIS A 236 -10.28 -24.73 -0.65
CA HIS A 236 -10.32 -25.24 -2.01
C HIS A 236 -10.85 -26.68 -2.08
N GLN A 237 -10.40 -27.53 -1.15
CA GLN A 237 -10.87 -28.92 -1.03
C GLN A 237 -12.36 -29.01 -0.69
N LYS A 238 -12.84 -28.11 0.18
CA LYS A 238 -14.28 -28.03 0.53
C LYS A 238 -15.13 -27.56 -0.64
N TYR A 239 -14.63 -26.63 -1.46
CA TYR A 239 -15.35 -26.10 -2.61
C TYR A 239 -15.16 -26.91 -3.91
N THR A 240 -14.32 -27.95 -3.93
CA THR A 240 -14.09 -28.72 -5.16
C THR A 240 -15.34 -29.51 -5.61
N GLN A 241 -16.26 -29.76 -4.67
CA GLN A 241 -17.58 -30.36 -4.91
C GLN A 241 -18.69 -29.33 -5.12
N ALA A 242 -18.36 -28.03 -5.05
CA ALA A 242 -19.38 -27.00 -5.05
C ALA A 242 -19.97 -26.77 -6.46
N GLY A 243 -21.31 -26.87 -6.53
CA GLY A 243 -22.11 -26.72 -7.74
C GLY A 243 -22.16 -25.30 -8.30
N GLU A 244 -23.35 -24.86 -8.70
CA GLU A 244 -23.55 -23.58 -9.42
C GLU A 244 -23.21 -22.33 -8.58
N TYR A 245 -23.23 -21.19 -9.27
CA TYR A 245 -23.03 -19.85 -8.69
C TYR A 245 -23.86 -19.63 -7.40
N PRO A 246 -23.31 -18.95 -6.38
CA PRO A 246 -22.02 -18.27 -6.29
C PRO A 246 -20.89 -19.12 -5.69
N ARG A 247 -21.11 -20.41 -5.39
CA ARG A 247 -20.06 -21.24 -4.77
C ARG A 247 -18.84 -21.44 -5.68
N SER A 248 -19.03 -21.34 -6.99
CA SER A 248 -17.94 -21.28 -7.98
C SER A 248 -16.97 -20.10 -7.75
N LEU A 249 -17.46 -18.95 -7.25
CA LEU A 249 -16.61 -17.80 -6.92
C LEU A 249 -15.82 -18.04 -5.63
N LEU A 250 -16.42 -18.69 -4.63
CA LEU A 250 -15.70 -19.07 -3.41
C LEU A 250 -14.55 -20.05 -3.74
N ARG A 251 -14.79 -20.97 -4.67
CA ARG A 251 -13.73 -21.81 -5.23
C ARG A 251 -12.65 -20.98 -5.90
N GLU A 252 -12.98 -20.06 -6.81
CA GLU A 252 -12.00 -19.19 -7.47
C GLU A 252 -11.18 -18.36 -6.46
N LEU A 253 -11.82 -17.86 -5.39
CA LEU A 253 -11.18 -17.15 -4.28
C LEU A 253 -10.34 -18.07 -3.35
N SER A 254 -10.39 -19.39 -3.50
CA SER A 254 -9.52 -20.33 -2.77
C SER A 254 -8.29 -20.75 -3.59
N GLU A 255 -8.33 -20.58 -4.92
CA GLU A 255 -7.27 -20.96 -5.87
C GLU A 255 -6.15 -19.91 -5.91
N TYR A 256 -5.48 -19.66 -4.78
CA TYR A 256 -4.51 -18.57 -4.63
C TYR A 256 -3.34 -18.60 -5.62
N TRP A 257 -2.99 -19.78 -6.14
CA TRP A 257 -1.98 -19.96 -7.18
C TRP A 257 -2.37 -19.34 -8.52
N ARG A 258 -3.66 -19.02 -8.73
CA ARG A 258 -4.19 -18.39 -9.94
C ARG A 258 -4.41 -16.88 -9.80
N PHE A 259 -4.28 -16.32 -8.59
CA PHE A 259 -4.54 -14.91 -8.34
C PHE A 259 -3.77 -13.96 -9.27
N PRO A 260 -2.48 -14.19 -9.59
CA PRO A 260 -1.76 -13.32 -10.52
C PRO A 260 -2.32 -13.32 -11.96
N GLN A 261 -3.10 -14.33 -12.34
CA GLN A 261 -3.65 -14.52 -13.69
C GLN A 261 -5.16 -14.22 -13.77
N LEU A 262 -5.80 -13.80 -12.69
CA LEU A 262 -7.22 -13.48 -12.69
C LEU A 262 -7.53 -12.27 -13.56
N ASN A 263 -8.66 -12.32 -14.27
CA ASN A 263 -9.29 -11.12 -14.81
C ASN A 263 -10.08 -10.45 -13.66
N TYR A 264 -9.44 -9.47 -13.02
CA TYR A 264 -10.02 -8.79 -11.86
C TYR A 264 -11.27 -7.96 -12.20
N GLU A 265 -11.39 -7.43 -13.41
CA GLU A 265 -12.61 -6.72 -13.83
C GLU A 265 -13.80 -7.68 -13.84
N LYS A 266 -13.62 -8.85 -14.47
CA LYS A 266 -14.62 -9.92 -14.48
C LYS A 266 -14.93 -10.41 -13.06
N LEU A 267 -13.91 -10.61 -12.22
CA LEU A 267 -14.10 -11.00 -10.83
C LEU A 267 -14.98 -9.99 -10.08
N PHE A 268 -14.70 -8.68 -10.18
CA PHE A 268 -15.47 -7.66 -9.49
C PHE A 268 -16.91 -7.55 -10.02
N GLU A 269 -17.14 -7.73 -11.32
CA GLU A 269 -18.49 -7.84 -11.87
C GLU A 269 -19.27 -9.03 -11.29
N GLN A 270 -18.62 -10.19 -11.18
CA GLN A 270 -19.24 -11.38 -10.63
C GLN A 270 -19.50 -11.27 -9.12
N LEU A 271 -18.61 -10.61 -8.37
CA LEU A 271 -18.81 -10.27 -6.96
C LEU A 271 -20.01 -9.34 -6.78
N TYR A 272 -20.12 -8.30 -7.62
CA TYR A 272 -21.26 -7.38 -7.59
C TYR A 272 -22.60 -8.08 -7.88
N LYS A 273 -22.63 -8.97 -8.89
CA LYS A 273 -23.81 -9.83 -9.16
C LYS A 273 -24.18 -10.72 -7.97
N GLY A 274 -23.22 -11.00 -7.08
CA GLY A 274 -23.37 -11.85 -5.89
C GLY A 274 -23.75 -11.05 -4.65
N GLY A 275 -24.14 -9.78 -4.81
CA GLY A 275 -24.50 -8.90 -3.71
C GLY A 275 -23.33 -8.22 -3.01
N VAL A 276 -22.09 -8.44 -3.44
CA VAL A 276 -20.90 -7.84 -2.81
C VAL A 276 -20.58 -6.50 -3.45
N THR A 277 -20.77 -5.42 -2.70
CA THR A 277 -20.40 -4.06 -3.14
C THR A 277 -19.08 -3.62 -2.50
N LEU A 278 -18.11 -3.24 -3.35
CA LEU A 278 -16.78 -2.76 -2.96
C LEU A 278 -16.51 -1.39 -3.61
N ASN A 279 -15.99 -0.43 -2.84
CA ASN A 279 -15.47 0.83 -3.40
C ASN A 279 -14.12 0.63 -4.12
N SER A 280 -13.63 1.68 -4.79
CA SER A 280 -12.38 1.65 -5.56
C SER A 280 -11.19 1.17 -4.72
N TRP A 281 -11.03 1.69 -3.50
CA TRP A 281 -9.95 1.31 -2.59
C TRP A 281 -10.02 -0.16 -2.13
N GLU A 282 -11.21 -0.65 -1.79
CA GLU A 282 -11.41 -2.06 -1.41
C GLU A 282 -11.13 -3.01 -2.57
N ARG A 283 -11.66 -2.72 -3.77
CA ARG A 283 -11.35 -3.50 -4.98
C ARG A 283 -9.84 -3.53 -5.22
N TYR A 284 -9.22 -2.37 -5.13
CA TYR A 284 -7.81 -2.25 -5.44
C TYR A 284 -6.91 -2.93 -4.40
N LEU A 285 -7.24 -2.83 -3.11
CA LEU A 285 -6.57 -3.58 -2.06
C LEU A 285 -6.70 -5.09 -2.27
N LEU A 286 -7.90 -5.57 -2.62
CA LEU A 286 -8.14 -6.98 -2.90
C LEU A 286 -7.29 -7.44 -4.09
N LYS A 287 -7.37 -6.71 -5.21
CA LYS A 287 -6.62 -6.98 -6.45
C LYS A 287 -5.12 -7.04 -6.20
N SER A 288 -4.53 -5.99 -5.61
CA SER A 288 -3.09 -5.91 -5.44
C SER A 288 -2.59 -6.94 -4.42
N THR A 289 -3.30 -7.16 -3.32
CA THR A 289 -2.84 -8.11 -2.29
C THR A 289 -2.97 -9.55 -2.78
N MET A 290 -4.06 -9.90 -3.47
CA MET A 290 -4.21 -11.22 -4.10
C MET A 290 -3.11 -11.45 -5.14
N PHE A 291 -2.82 -10.46 -5.98
CA PHE A 291 -1.75 -10.56 -6.97
C PHE A 291 -0.38 -10.85 -6.33
N TYR A 292 -0.04 -10.19 -5.22
CA TYR A 292 1.24 -10.40 -4.53
C TYR A 292 1.22 -11.51 -3.48
N ILE A 293 0.09 -12.19 -3.22
CA ILE A 293 0.00 -13.15 -2.10
C ILE A 293 0.90 -14.38 -2.28
N THR A 294 1.27 -14.72 -3.51
CA THR A 294 2.21 -15.80 -3.83
C THR A 294 3.60 -15.30 -4.16
N PHE A 295 3.79 -13.98 -4.23
CA PHE A 295 5.07 -13.38 -4.56
C PHE A 295 6.14 -13.82 -3.56
N LYS A 296 7.25 -14.29 -4.08
CA LYS A 296 8.50 -14.50 -3.36
C LYS A 296 9.53 -13.64 -4.05
N LEU A 297 10.35 -12.95 -3.26
CA LEU A 297 11.61 -12.45 -3.79
C LEU A 297 12.49 -13.67 -4.07
N GLU A 298 12.79 -13.88 -5.35
CA GLU A 298 13.97 -14.66 -5.76
C GLU A 298 15.22 -13.79 -5.66
#